data_AF-A0AAW1VBM9-F1
#
_entry.id   AF-A0AAW1VBM9-F1
#
_cell.length_a   1.000
_cell.length_b   1.000
_cell.length_c   1.000
_cell.angle_alpha   90.00
_cell.angle_beta   90.00
_cell.angle_gamma   90.00
#
_symmetry.space_group_name_H-M   'P 1'
#
loop_
_entity.id
_entity.type
_entity.pdbx_description
1 polymer ?
#
loop_
_entity_poly.entity_id
_entity_poly.type
_entity_poly.pdbx_seq_one_letter_code
_entity_poly.pdbx_strand_id
1 'polypeptide(L)'
;MNELHLVCLVPTNALHSQPFFKSGERAAKLLVSSAANVIALNSIGDFVLGIAQLLLMVVSTTVAVYIAKATGLKHYWAIAIICAFVAVYMAATFFAIFEATINCISICFCEDRTLNDGMARPYFMSKGLMQFIEDSNA
;
A
#
# COMPACT_ATOMS: atom_id res chain seq x y z
N MET A 1 1.82 -7.41 -12.69
CA MET A 1 0.91 -6.87 -13.74
C MET A 1 -0.55 -7.22 -13.49
N ASN A 2 -0.89 -8.39 -12.91
CA ASN A 2 -2.28 -8.74 -12.56
C ASN A 2 -2.82 -8.05 -11.30
N GLU A 3 -2.01 -7.86 -10.26
CA GLU A 3 -2.46 -7.19 -9.02
C GLU A 3 -2.75 -5.69 -9.22
N LEU A 4 -1.95 -5.03 -10.07
CA LEU A 4 -2.06 -3.59 -10.36
C LEU A 4 -3.39 -3.23 -11.06
N HIS A 5 -3.91 -4.12 -11.92
CA HIS A 5 -5.18 -3.92 -12.61
C HIS A 5 -6.37 -4.13 -11.67
N LEU A 6 -6.27 -5.02 -10.69
CA LEU A 6 -7.35 -5.30 -9.74
C LEU A 6 -7.51 -4.17 -8.72
N VAL A 7 -6.39 -3.65 -8.19
CA VAL A 7 -6.37 -2.58 -7.18
C VAL A 7 -6.84 -1.24 -7.74
N CYS A 8 -6.57 -0.93 -9.02
CA CYS A 8 -7.07 0.29 -9.68
C CYS A 8 -8.58 0.25 -9.98
N LEU A 9 -9.15 -0.94 -10.17
CA LEU A 9 -10.55 -1.09 -10.61
C LEU A 9 -11.53 -0.86 -9.44
N VAL A 10 -11.25 -1.44 -8.27
CA VAL A 10 -12.19 -1.44 -7.13
C VAL A 10 -12.62 -0.03 -6.67
N PRO A 11 -11.71 0.95 -6.45
CA PRO A 11 -12.11 2.28 -5.97
C PRO A 11 -12.85 3.11 -7.03
N THR A 12 -12.49 2.98 -8.31
CA THR A 12 -13.11 3.76 -9.40
C THR A 12 -14.55 3.33 -9.70
N ASN A 13 -14.89 2.05 -9.51
CA ASN A 13 -16.27 1.56 -9.65
C ASN A 13 -17.15 1.96 -8.48
N ALA A 14 -16.58 2.08 -7.28
CA ALA A 14 -17.33 2.46 -6.08
C ALA A 14 -17.75 3.94 -6.09
N LEU A 15 -16.94 4.80 -6.72
CA LEU A 15 -17.19 6.25 -6.80
C LEU A 15 -18.02 6.67 -8.03
N HIS A 16 -17.99 5.91 -9.12
CA HIS A 16 -18.76 6.20 -10.34
C HIS A 16 -19.43 4.93 -10.90
N SER A 17 -20.76 4.92 -10.95
CA SER A 17 -21.57 3.91 -11.66
C SER A 17 -21.48 4.09 -13.19
N GLN A 18 -20.26 4.08 -13.74
CA GLN A 18 -19.96 4.22 -15.16
C GLN A 18 -19.32 2.90 -15.67
N PRO A 19 -19.49 2.52 -16.95
CA PRO A 19 -18.85 1.33 -17.49
C PRO A 19 -17.32 1.41 -17.40
N PHE A 20 -16.70 0.37 -16.81
CA PHE A 20 -15.27 0.20 -16.49
C PHE A 20 -14.28 0.76 -17.53
N PHE A 21 -14.59 0.60 -18.82
CA PHE A 21 -13.72 0.99 -19.92
C PHE A 21 -13.56 2.52 -20.05
N LYS A 22 -14.61 3.30 -19.77
CA LYS A 22 -14.57 4.78 -19.82
C LYS A 22 -13.89 5.39 -18.59
N SER A 23 -14.12 4.82 -17.40
CA SER A 23 -13.44 5.26 -16.17
C SER A 23 -11.95 4.92 -16.20
N GLY A 24 -11.58 3.75 -16.71
CA GLY A 24 -10.19 3.33 -16.87
C GLY A 24 -9.39 4.20 -17.86
N GLU A 25 -9.98 4.57 -19.00
CA GLU A 25 -9.32 5.46 -19.97
C GLU A 25 -9.10 6.88 -19.40
N ARG A 26 -10.08 7.38 -18.64
CA ARG A 26 -9.97 8.69 -17.98
C ARG A 26 -8.92 8.66 -16.88
N ALA A 27 -8.95 7.65 -16.01
CA ALA A 27 -7.94 7.46 -14.96
C ALA A 27 -6.53 7.29 -15.56
N ALA A 28 -6.39 6.53 -16.65
CA ALA A 28 -5.11 6.35 -17.34
C ALA A 28 -4.56 7.67 -17.94
N LYS A 29 -5.41 8.48 -18.57
CA LYS A 29 -5.01 9.80 -19.10
C LYS A 29 -4.63 10.78 -17.99
N LEU A 30 -5.32 10.73 -16.85
CA LEU A 30 -5.06 11.59 -15.68
C LEU A 30 -3.79 11.18 -14.93
N LEU A 31 -3.52 9.88 -14.86
CA LEU A 31 -2.25 9.36 -14.36
C LEU A 31 -1.10 9.85 -15.27
N VAL A 32 -1.20 9.71 -16.59
CA VAL A 32 -0.05 10.00 -17.47
C VAL A 32 0.37 11.49 -17.50
N SER A 33 -0.53 12.46 -17.26
CA SER A 33 -0.19 13.88 -17.35
C SER A 33 0.42 14.51 -16.09
N SER A 34 0.24 13.88 -14.91
CA SER A 34 0.62 14.46 -13.61
C SER A 34 1.05 13.42 -12.55
N ALA A 35 1.14 12.14 -12.89
CA ALA A 35 1.44 11.09 -11.92
C ALA A 35 2.91 10.93 -11.55
N ALA A 36 3.85 11.74 -12.05
CA ALA A 36 5.26 11.60 -11.65
C ALA A 36 5.41 11.59 -10.11
N ASN A 37 4.67 12.48 -9.43
CA ASN A 37 4.79 12.68 -7.98
C ASN A 37 3.94 11.67 -7.20
N VAL A 38 2.80 11.27 -7.76
CA VAL A 38 1.93 10.24 -7.17
C VAL A 38 2.58 8.85 -7.29
N ILE A 39 3.24 8.56 -8.41
CA ILE A 39 4.04 7.35 -8.63
C ILE A 39 5.25 7.35 -7.70
N ALA A 40 5.95 8.49 -7.58
CA ALA A 40 7.07 8.62 -6.65
C ALA A 40 6.63 8.36 -5.20
N LEU A 41 5.50 8.92 -4.77
CA LEU A 41 4.92 8.65 -3.45
C LEU A 41 4.53 7.20 -3.24
N ASN A 42 3.84 6.59 -4.20
CA ASN A 42 3.47 5.19 -4.13
C ASN A 42 4.71 4.31 -3.99
N SER A 43 5.74 4.62 -4.78
CA SER A 43 7.02 3.92 -4.73
C SER A 43 7.74 4.11 -3.39
N ILE A 44 7.65 5.28 -2.75
CA ILE A 44 8.19 5.50 -1.40
C ILE A 44 7.39 4.68 -0.37
N GLY A 45 6.06 4.67 -0.49
CA GLY A 45 5.18 3.87 0.37
C GLY A 45 5.50 2.38 0.29
N ASP A 46 5.64 1.85 -0.93
CA ASP A 46 6.01 0.46 -1.18
C ASP A 46 7.40 0.12 -0.61
N PHE A 47 8.36 1.05 -0.74
CA PHE A 47 9.70 0.87 -0.17
C PHE A 47 9.68 0.85 1.37
N VAL A 48 8.95 1.78 2.00
CA VAL A 48 8.82 1.87 3.46
C VAL A 48 8.12 0.63 4.02
N LEU A 49 7.02 0.19 3.38
CA LEU A 49 6.34 -1.05 3.75
C LEU A 49 7.24 -2.28 3.55
N GLY A 50 8.02 -2.31 2.47
CA GLY A 50 9.00 -3.35 2.21
C GLY A 50 10.07 -3.44 3.30
N ILE A 51 10.63 -2.31 3.73
CA ILE A 51 11.58 -2.28 4.85
C ILE A 51 10.92 -2.77 6.14
N ALA A 52 9.72 -2.29 6.46
CA ALA A 52 9.00 -2.70 7.66
C ALA A 52 8.72 -4.21 7.68
N GLN A 53 8.29 -4.76 6.54
CA GLN A 53 8.07 -6.19 6.38
C GLN A 53 9.37 -6.98 6.56
N LEU A 54 10.48 -6.55 5.96
CA LEU A 54 11.79 -7.19 6.12
C LEU A 54 12.27 -7.17 7.57
N LEU A 55 12.16 -6.02 8.25
CA LEU A 55 12.54 -5.89 9.66
C LEU A 55 11.71 -6.82 10.56
N LEU A 56 10.39 -6.89 10.33
CA LEU A 56 9.53 -7.78 11.10
C LEU A 56 9.86 -9.25 10.88
N MET A 57 10.19 -9.67 9.65
CA MET A 57 10.62 -11.04 9.37
C MET A 57 11.91 -11.40 10.12
N VAL A 58 12.90 -10.49 10.14
CA VAL A 58 14.18 -10.70 10.82
C VAL A 58 13.99 -10.77 12.35
N VAL A 59 13.26 -9.81 12.93
CA VAL A 59 13.01 -9.77 14.38
C VAL A 59 12.20 -10.99 14.81
N SER A 60 11.11 -11.30 14.11
CA SER A 60 10.23 -12.43 14.44
C SER A 60 11.00 -13.76 14.41
N THR A 61 11.82 -13.98 13.36
CA THR A 61 12.63 -15.20 13.24
C THR A 61 13.69 -15.29 14.35
N THR A 62 14.35 -14.18 14.68
CA THR A 62 15.38 -14.14 15.73
C THR A 62 14.78 -14.45 17.11
N VAL A 63 13.62 -13.85 17.43
CA VAL A 63 12.90 -14.10 18.68
C VAL A 63 12.41 -15.55 18.75
N ALA A 64 11.84 -16.08 17.66
CA ALA A 64 11.37 -17.46 17.61
C ALA A 64 12.50 -18.47 17.87
N VAL A 65 13.68 -18.27 17.26
CA VAL A 65 14.85 -19.13 17.49
C VAL A 65 15.35 -19.03 18.94
N TYR A 66 15.36 -17.83 19.52
CA TYR A 66 15.79 -17.63 20.91
C TYR A 66 14.89 -18.34 21.92
N ILE A 67 13.56 -18.20 21.78
CA ILE A 67 12.57 -18.86 22.64
C ILE A 67 12.64 -20.39 22.48
N ALA A 68 12.79 -20.87 21.25
CA ALA A 68 12.86 -22.31 20.99
C ALA A 68 14.12 -22.95 21.59
N LYS A 69 15.25 -22.23 21.64
CA LYS A 69 16.45 -22.68 22.36
C LYS A 69 16.28 -22.66 23.88
N ALA A 70 15.62 -21.64 24.43
CA ALA A 70 15.44 -21.48 25.87
C ALA A 70 14.50 -22.55 26.49
N THR A 71 13.54 -23.05 25.73
CA THR A 71 12.52 -23.99 26.22
C THR A 71 12.97 -25.45 26.29
N GLY A 72 14.15 -25.81 25.78
CA GLY A 72 14.77 -27.14 25.98
C GLY A 72 13.96 -28.34 25.45
N LEU A 73 12.95 -28.10 24.60
CA LEU A 73 12.03 -29.12 24.09
C LEU A 73 12.74 -30.03 23.09
N LYS A 74 12.72 -31.35 23.28
CA LYS A 74 13.37 -32.32 22.37
C LYS A 74 12.89 -32.23 20.89
N HIS A 75 11.67 -31.75 20.67
CA HIS A 75 11.07 -31.49 19.35
C HIS A 75 10.76 -29.99 19.12
N TYR A 76 11.58 -29.08 19.66
CA TYR A 76 11.35 -27.63 19.54
C TYR A 76 11.28 -27.15 18.09
N TRP A 77 12.03 -27.78 17.18
CA TRP A 77 12.08 -27.42 15.77
C TRP A 77 10.70 -27.52 15.08
N ALA A 78 9.92 -28.56 15.36
CA ALA A 78 8.62 -28.76 14.71
C ALA A 78 7.60 -27.68 15.12
N ILE A 79 7.53 -27.38 16.42
CA ILE A 79 6.63 -26.34 16.96
C ILE A 79 7.11 -24.95 16.51
N ALA A 80 8.42 -24.70 16.54
CA ALA A 80 9.00 -23.44 16.09
C ALA A 80 8.74 -23.17 14.60
N ILE A 81 8.81 -24.21 13.75
CA ILE A 81 8.52 -24.09 12.31
C ILE A 81 7.05 -23.74 12.10
N ILE A 82 6.11 -24.43 12.76
CA ILE A 82 4.67 -24.16 12.63
C ILE A 82 4.35 -22.72 13.11
N CYS A 83 4.85 -22.31 14.27
CA CYS A 83 4.65 -20.96 14.78
C CYS A 83 5.27 -19.90 13.86
N ALA A 84 6.46 -20.16 13.30
CA ALA A 84 7.09 -19.27 12.33
C ALA A 84 6.25 -19.14 11.05
N PHE A 85 5.72 -20.24 10.50
CA PHE A 85 4.85 -20.19 9.32
C PHE A 85 3.59 -19.36 9.56
N VAL A 86 2.92 -19.55 10.70
CA VAL A 86 1.73 -18.76 11.04
C VAL A 86 2.08 -17.28 11.20
N ALA A 87 3.18 -16.96 11.88
CA ALA A 87 3.61 -15.57 12.07
C ALA A 87 3.97 -14.88 10.75
N VAL A 88 4.70 -15.57 9.85
CA VAL A 88 5.05 -15.10 8.51
C VAL A 88 3.79 -14.85 7.68
N TYR A 89 2.83 -15.78 7.73
CA TYR A 89 1.57 -15.65 6.98
C TYR A 89 0.72 -14.48 7.48
N MET A 90 0.57 -14.33 8.80
CA MET A 90 -0.14 -13.20 9.40
C MET A 90 0.54 -11.86 9.08
N ALA A 91 1.87 -11.80 9.13
CA ALA A 91 2.60 -10.60 8.73
C ALA A 91 2.38 -10.29 7.26
N ALA A 92 2.55 -11.26 6.35
CA ALA A 92 2.37 -11.05 4.92
C ALA A 92 0.97 -10.54 4.57
N THR A 93 -0.07 -11.15 5.14
CA THR A 93 -1.46 -10.71 4.92
C THR A 93 -1.75 -9.33 5.50
N PHE A 94 -1.21 -9.01 6.67
CA PHE A 94 -1.36 -7.69 7.27
C PHE A 94 -0.72 -6.61 6.39
N PHE A 95 0.54 -6.79 5.98
CA PHE A 95 1.27 -5.82 5.14
C PHE A 95 0.63 -5.63 3.77
N ALA A 96 0.07 -6.69 3.18
CA ALA A 96 -0.68 -6.59 1.91
C ALA A 96 -1.91 -5.68 2.02
N ILE A 97 -2.59 -5.65 3.18
CA ILE A 97 -3.72 -4.74 3.41
C ILE A 97 -3.24 -3.28 3.48
N PHE A 98 -2.09 -3.02 4.11
CA PHE A 98 -1.51 -1.67 4.12
C PHE A 98 -1.11 -1.21 2.73
N GLU A 99 -0.45 -2.06 1.95
CA GLU A 99 -0.08 -1.78 0.57
C GLU A 99 -1.32 -1.44 -0.28
N ALA A 100 -2.37 -2.26 -0.21
CA ALA A 100 -3.64 -2.00 -0.90
C ALA A 100 -4.31 -0.68 -0.44
N THR A 101 -4.22 -0.36 0.85
CA THR A 101 -4.77 0.88 1.40
C THR A 101 -4.00 2.10 0.90
N ILE A 102 -2.67 2.06 0.89
CA ILE A 102 -1.83 3.16 0.38
C ILE A 102 -2.11 3.38 -1.11
N ASN A 103 -2.16 2.29 -1.90
CA ASN A 103 -2.51 2.35 -3.31
C ASN A 103 -3.88 3.02 -3.54
N CYS A 104 -4.89 2.66 -2.74
CA CYS A 104 -6.22 3.26 -2.82
C CYS A 104 -6.20 4.76 -2.51
N ILE A 105 -5.51 5.19 -1.44
CA ILE A 105 -5.38 6.61 -1.07
C ILE A 105 -4.70 7.40 -2.19
N SER A 106 -3.65 6.85 -2.80
CA SER A 106 -2.94 7.47 -3.94
C SER A 106 -3.86 7.67 -5.15
N ILE A 107 -4.74 6.71 -5.43
CA ILE A 107 -5.74 6.81 -6.51
C ILE A 107 -6.79 7.86 -6.18
N CYS A 108 -7.36 7.83 -4.97
CA CYS A 108 -8.34 8.83 -4.53
C CYS A 108 -7.75 10.25 -4.58
N PHE A 109 -6.47 10.41 -4.24
CA PHE A 109 -5.77 11.69 -4.40
C PHE A 109 -5.72 12.17 -5.85
N CYS A 110 -5.35 11.28 -6.77
CA CYS A 110 -5.28 11.60 -8.19
C CYS A 110 -6.65 12.01 -8.74
N GLU A 111 -7.72 11.32 -8.32
CA GLU A 111 -9.09 11.64 -8.68
C GLU A 111 -9.54 12.99 -8.08
N ASP A 112 -9.25 13.25 -6.81
CA ASP A 112 -9.57 14.52 -6.15
C ASP A 112 -8.85 15.70 -6.82
N ARG A 113 -7.56 15.54 -7.15
CA ARG A 113 -6.77 16.54 -7.88
C ARG A 113 -7.31 16.85 -9.28
N THR A 114 -8.00 15.88 -9.89
CA THR A 114 -8.61 16.05 -11.21
C THR A 114 -9.96 16.75 -11.14
N LEU A 115 -10.81 16.33 -10.20
CA LEU A 115 -12.20 16.78 -10.12
C LEU A 115 -12.34 18.14 -9.46
N ASN A 116 -11.38 18.50 -8.62
CA ASN A 116 -11.38 19.72 -7.83
C ASN A 116 -10.20 20.62 -8.23
N ASP A 117 -10.48 21.91 -8.33
CA ASP A 117 -9.51 22.94 -8.77
C ASP A 117 -8.91 23.71 -7.59
N GLY A 118 -9.33 23.39 -6.36
CA GLY A 118 -8.92 24.08 -5.13
C GLY A 118 -9.52 25.46 -4.96
N MET A 119 -10.27 25.97 -5.95
CA MET A 119 -10.80 27.34 -6.01
C MET A 119 -12.33 27.35 -5.96
N ALA A 120 -12.99 26.92 -7.03
CA ALA A 120 -14.45 26.81 -7.07
C ALA A 120 -14.93 25.52 -6.39
N ARG A 121 -14.07 24.49 -6.39
CA ARG A 121 -14.29 23.23 -5.69
C ARG A 121 -13.05 22.90 -4.84
N PRO A 122 -13.14 23.01 -3.51
CA PRO A 122 -12.01 22.75 -2.64
C PRO A 122 -11.62 21.26 -2.66
N TYR A 123 -10.33 20.98 -2.45
CA TYR A 123 -9.83 19.61 -2.30
C TYR A 123 -10.38 18.96 -1.03
N PHE A 124 -10.80 17.69 -1.15
CA PHE A 124 -11.28 16.88 -0.03
C PHE A 124 -10.15 16.09 0.64
N MET A 125 -9.01 15.96 -0.03
CA MET A 125 -7.80 15.33 0.49
C MET A 125 -7.23 16.03 1.73
N SER A 126 -6.51 15.27 2.58
CA SER A 126 -5.72 15.83 3.68
C SER A 126 -4.69 16.86 3.19
N LYS A 127 -4.71 18.04 3.81
CA LYS A 127 -3.78 19.15 3.51
C LYS A 127 -2.31 18.77 3.71
N GLY A 128 -2.01 17.91 4.69
CA GLY A 128 -0.63 17.50 4.97
C GLY A 128 -0.01 16.67 3.85
N LEU A 129 -0.81 15.79 3.22
CA LEU A 129 -0.34 14.98 2.09
C LEU A 129 -0.23 15.83 0.82
N MET A 130 -1.14 16.79 0.61
CA MET A 130 -1.05 17.73 -0.50
C MET A 130 0.20 18.62 -0.41
N GLN A 131 0.50 19.15 0.78
CA GLN A 131 1.69 19.96 1.01
C GLN A 131 2.99 19.16 0.80
N PHE A 132 3.06 17.93 1.32
CA PHE A 132 4.23 17.06 1.10
C PHE A 132 4.53 16.84 -0.40
N ILE A 133 3.47 16.74 -1.22
CA ILE A 133 3.60 16.56 -2.67
C ILE A 133 4.08 17.84 -3.34
N GLU A 134 3.53 18.99 -2.95
CA GLU A 134 3.95 20.28 -3.50
C GLU A 134 5.41 20.59 -3.12
N ASP A 135 5.80 20.29 -1.89
CA ASP A 135 7.19 20.42 -1.41
C ASP A 135 8.14 19.48 -2.15
N SER A 136 7.69 18.28 -2.56
CA SER A 136 8.51 17.35 -3.34
C SER A 136 8.76 17.78 -4.80
N ASN A 137 8.04 18.80 -5.29
CA ASN A 137 8.13 19.31 -6.66
C ASN A 137 8.82 20.68 -6.78
N ALA A 138 9.11 21.32 -5.64
CA ALA A 138 9.85 22.57 -5.56
C ALA A 138 11.36 22.30 -5.55
#